data_AF-A0AA41S3X0-F1
#
_entry.id   AF-A0AA41S3X0-F1
#
_cell.length_a   1.000
_cell.length_b   1.000
_cell.length_c   1.000
_cell.angle_alpha   90.00
_cell.angle_beta   90.00
_cell.angle_gamma   90.00
#
_symmetry.space_group_name_H-M   'P 1'
#
loop_
_entity.id
_entity.type
_entity.pdbx_description
1 polymer ?
#
loop_
_entity_poly.entity_id
_entity_poly.type
_entity_poly.pdbx_seq_one_letter_code
_entity_poly.pdbx_strand_id
1 'polypeptide(L)'
;MMMSSLNLSGSYGYRLTPQERNSNIAARFDQGNSMECLKSTSSYSGRMHSSSYSMSKNFQGRNGKGPKGIEVISPKISPSTIVSSGSGLGLLLDAYDDEYGGVIIEPENLPSNASAFASILQTSLLNWKLKGKKGVWLKILQEQADLVPIAIMEGFDYHHADRGYIMLTYWIPNDEPCSLPEGPTHQIGVGGFVMNGNNEVLVVKENVCPCQCSGVWKLPTGFINKSEEIFSGVVREVKEETGIDTEFLEVVAFRHVHKVAFEQSDLFFVCMLKPLSFDITIDEKEIQAAKWMKIDEFLSQSFYQEDHMSKRVIDVCMATYENSYSGFINLHLTSKFDGKLSCLYYNDEYMAKKF
;
A
#
# COMPACT_ATOMS: atom_id res chain seq x y z
N MET A 1 23.85 -11.35 5.12
CA MET A 1 22.74 -12.14 4.54
C MET A 1 21.48 -11.31 4.71
N MET A 2 21.22 -10.39 3.78
CA MET A 2 19.91 -9.72 3.66
C MET A 2 19.18 -10.48 2.55
N MET A 3 18.14 -11.23 2.91
CA MET A 3 17.19 -11.78 1.94
C MET A 3 16.35 -10.62 1.44
N SER A 4 16.59 -10.17 0.21
CA SER A 4 15.67 -9.29 -0.50
C SER A 4 14.56 -10.14 -1.10
N SER A 5 13.35 -9.91 -0.63
CA SER A 5 12.09 -10.43 -1.15
C SER A 5 12.03 -10.30 -2.67
N LEU A 6 11.85 -11.42 -3.37
CA LEU A 6 11.67 -11.47 -4.82
C LEU A 6 10.34 -10.78 -5.17
N ASN A 7 10.44 -9.71 -5.97
CA ASN A 7 9.32 -9.01 -6.59
C ASN A 7 8.74 -9.90 -7.70
N LEU A 8 7.68 -10.62 -7.35
CA LEU A 8 6.65 -11.08 -8.29
C LEU A 8 5.60 -9.97 -8.53
N SER A 9 5.75 -8.82 -7.87
CA SER A 9 4.94 -7.62 -8.08
C SER A 9 5.57 -6.77 -9.20
N GLY A 10 4.71 -6.25 -10.08
CA GLY A 10 5.07 -5.56 -11.32
C GLY A 10 6.17 -4.51 -11.17
N SER A 11 6.96 -4.37 -12.22
CA SER A 11 8.09 -3.44 -12.29
C SER A 11 7.61 -2.01 -12.52
N TYR A 12 7.54 -1.18 -11.47
CA TYR A 12 7.45 0.27 -11.69
C TYR A 12 8.78 0.81 -12.23
N GLY A 13 8.76 1.32 -13.46
CA GLY A 13 9.87 2.09 -14.03
C GLY A 13 10.03 3.46 -13.37
N TYR A 14 10.69 3.53 -12.21
CA TYR A 14 11.15 4.80 -11.64
C TYR A 14 12.60 5.10 -12.03
N ARG A 15 12.78 6.23 -12.71
CA ARG A 15 14.06 6.82 -13.08
C ARG A 15 14.67 7.48 -11.83
N LEU A 16 15.59 6.80 -11.13
CA LEU A 16 16.49 7.44 -10.16
C LEU A 16 17.72 7.99 -10.90
N THR A 17 17.93 9.31 -10.82
CA THR A 17 19.10 9.98 -11.39
C THR A 17 20.37 9.69 -10.56
N PRO A 18 21.54 9.43 -11.15
CA PRO A 18 22.75 9.06 -10.38
C PRO A 18 23.48 10.28 -9.80
N GLN A 19 23.24 10.56 -8.53
CA GLN A 19 24.19 11.14 -7.57
C GLN A 19 23.89 10.37 -6.27
N GLU A 20 24.71 9.47 -5.74
CA GLU A 20 26.09 9.66 -5.30
C GLU A 20 26.82 8.29 -5.36
N ARG A 21 27.88 8.19 -6.18
CA ARG A 21 28.93 7.20 -5.96
C ARG A 21 29.98 7.87 -5.09
N ASN A 22 30.23 7.35 -3.89
CA ASN A 22 31.56 7.12 -3.32
C ASN A 22 31.50 6.93 -1.80
N SER A 23 31.65 5.69 -1.35
CA SER A 23 32.61 5.37 -0.29
C SER A 23 32.80 3.85 -0.22
N ASN A 24 33.94 3.41 -0.76
CA ASN A 24 34.52 2.09 -0.53
C ASN A 24 34.76 1.87 0.97
N ILE A 25 34.25 0.78 1.54
CA ILE A 25 34.98 0.02 2.56
C ILE A 25 34.83 -1.47 2.24
N ALA A 26 35.94 -2.06 1.83
CA ALA A 26 36.11 -3.50 1.68
C ALA A 26 36.28 -4.15 3.07
N ALA A 27 35.64 -5.29 3.29
CA ALA A 27 36.08 -6.24 4.30
C ALA A 27 35.98 -7.66 3.71
N ARG A 28 37.15 -8.29 3.57
CA ARG A 28 37.34 -9.70 3.21
C ARG A 28 37.12 -10.61 4.43
N PHE A 29 36.47 -11.74 4.17
CA PHE A 29 36.59 -13.08 4.76
C PHE A 29 37.07 -13.27 6.21
N ASP A 30 36.30 -14.05 6.98
CA ASP A 30 36.84 -15.33 7.49
C ASP A 30 35.76 -16.40 7.70
N GLN A 31 36.10 -17.66 7.38
CA GLN A 31 35.29 -18.86 7.60
C GLN A 31 35.68 -19.49 8.94
N GLY A 32 34.72 -19.96 9.72
CA GLY A 32 35.00 -20.69 10.97
C GLY A 32 33.77 -21.40 11.52
N ASN A 33 33.91 -22.71 11.70
CA ASN A 33 32.89 -23.72 12.00
C ASN A 33 32.15 -23.62 13.34
N SER A 34 31.03 -24.38 13.37
CA SER A 34 30.56 -25.26 14.47
C SER A 34 29.45 -24.77 15.41
N MET A 35 28.27 -25.36 15.19
CA MET A 35 27.36 -25.99 16.16
C MET A 35 27.29 -25.44 17.59
N GLU A 36 26.10 -24.94 17.97
CA GLU A 36 25.36 -25.51 19.11
C GLU A 36 23.88 -25.09 19.06
N CYS A 37 23.02 -26.10 19.19
CA CYS A 37 21.57 -25.99 19.16
C CYS A 37 21.08 -25.94 20.62
N LEU A 38 20.52 -24.82 21.07
CA LEU A 38 19.83 -24.73 22.35
C LEU A 38 18.45 -24.13 22.17
N LYS A 39 17.46 -24.96 22.50
CA LYS A 39 16.05 -24.63 22.69
C LYS A 39 15.93 -23.53 23.75
N SER A 40 15.11 -22.51 23.51
CA SER A 40 14.23 -21.99 24.55
C SER A 40 13.05 -21.22 23.95
N THR A 41 11.86 -21.64 24.35
CA THR A 41 10.62 -20.89 24.36
C THR A 41 10.77 -19.63 25.21
N SER A 42 10.31 -18.47 24.75
CA SER A 42 9.47 -17.59 25.57
C SER A 42 8.94 -16.39 24.78
N SER A 43 7.64 -16.21 24.91
CA SER A 43 6.89 -14.95 24.87
C SER A 43 7.65 -13.80 25.51
N TYR A 44 7.65 -12.62 24.86
CA TYR A 44 7.99 -11.37 25.54
C TYR A 44 7.01 -10.25 25.18
N SER A 45 6.19 -9.92 26.17
CA SER A 45 5.66 -8.60 26.44
C SER A 45 6.78 -7.75 27.09
N GLY A 46 6.89 -6.49 26.72
CA GLY A 46 7.81 -5.53 27.36
C GLY A 46 7.63 -4.16 26.71
N ARG A 47 6.72 -3.31 27.19
CA ARG A 47 6.91 -2.30 28.26
C ARG A 47 8.09 -1.35 28.00
N MET A 48 7.70 -0.08 27.84
CA MET A 48 8.54 1.10 27.69
C MET A 48 9.57 1.27 28.81
N HIS A 49 10.74 1.76 28.43
CA HIS A 49 11.60 2.52 29.31
C HIS A 49 12.06 3.82 28.62
N SER A 50 11.73 4.93 29.26
CA SER A 50 12.36 6.24 29.04
C SER A 50 13.82 6.20 29.45
N SER A 51 14.71 6.74 28.63
CA SER A 51 16.03 7.16 29.09
C SER A 51 16.38 8.55 28.55
N SER A 52 16.31 9.50 29.48
CA SER A 52 16.94 10.81 29.43
C SER A 52 18.46 10.67 29.32
N TYR A 53 19.07 11.25 28.28
CA TYR A 53 20.51 11.44 28.21
C TYR A 53 20.87 12.88 28.59
N SER A 54 21.52 13.04 29.74
CA SER A 54 22.32 14.21 30.04
C SER A 54 23.74 13.97 29.52
N MET A 55 24.31 14.97 28.85
CA MET A 55 25.74 15.03 28.61
C MET A 55 26.28 16.37 29.13
N SER A 56 27.03 16.28 30.20
CA SER A 56 27.89 17.33 30.73
C SER A 56 29.32 17.11 30.24
N LYS A 57 29.91 18.09 29.55
CA LYS A 57 31.36 18.27 29.47
C LYS A 57 31.72 19.75 29.52
N ASN A 58 32.56 20.07 30.51
CA ASN A 58 33.22 21.35 30.73
C ASN A 58 34.23 21.66 29.60
N PHE A 59 34.26 22.91 29.13
CA PHE A 59 35.48 23.55 28.63
C PHE A 59 35.49 25.03 29.03
N GLN A 60 36.54 25.44 29.74
CA GLN A 60 36.87 26.82 30.06
C GLN A 60 37.57 27.49 28.86
N GLY A 61 37.33 28.79 28.64
CA GLY A 61 38.37 29.71 28.14
C GLY A 61 38.04 30.66 26.98
N ARG A 62 37.61 31.88 27.34
CA ARG A 62 37.93 33.22 26.79
C ARG A 62 37.49 33.68 25.37
N ASN A 63 36.65 34.74 25.43
CA ASN A 63 36.63 36.02 24.70
C ASN A 63 36.50 36.10 23.15
N GLY A 64 35.40 36.72 22.69
CA GLY A 64 35.35 37.38 21.38
C GLY A 64 33.94 37.73 20.87
N LYS A 65 33.52 38.98 21.10
CA LYS A 65 32.31 39.72 20.64
C LYS A 65 31.59 39.24 19.37
N GLY A 66 30.27 39.01 19.47
CA GLY A 66 29.30 39.00 18.35
C GLY A 66 28.14 39.99 18.62
N PRO A 67 27.50 40.59 17.59
CA PRO A 67 26.54 41.67 17.77
C PRO A 67 25.07 41.19 17.95
N LYS A 68 24.41 41.83 18.93
CA LYS A 68 22.99 42.19 19.08
C LYS A 68 21.92 41.16 18.70
N GLY A 69 21.34 40.54 19.74
CA GLY A 69 20.07 39.82 19.67
C GLY A 69 18.87 40.75 19.43
N ILE A 70 17.89 40.22 18.70
CA ILE A 70 16.54 40.76 18.58
C ILE A 70 15.70 40.05 19.65
N GLU A 71 15.23 40.80 20.65
CA GLU A 71 14.23 40.31 21.61
C GLU A 71 12.88 40.19 20.90
N VAL A 72 12.34 38.97 20.83
CA VAL A 72 10.94 38.74 20.44
C VAL A 72 10.10 38.71 21.71
N ILE A 73 9.32 39.76 21.90
CA ILE A 73 8.36 39.91 23.00
C ILE A 73 7.12 39.07 22.67
N SER A 74 6.87 38.00 23.42
CA SER A 74 5.61 37.27 23.37
C SER A 74 4.49 38.09 24.03
N PRO A 75 3.32 38.33 23.38
CA PRO A 75 2.20 38.96 24.05
C PRO A 75 1.50 37.94 24.95
N LYS A 76 1.41 38.24 26.25
CA LYS A 76 0.50 37.56 27.18
C LYS A 76 -0.93 38.00 26.87
N ILE A 77 -1.77 37.09 26.39
CA ILE A 77 -3.21 37.32 26.25
C ILE A 77 -3.89 36.89 27.55
N SER A 78 -4.56 37.85 28.20
CA SER A 78 -5.47 37.60 29.34
C SER A 78 -6.90 37.44 28.81
N PRO A 79 -7.75 36.62 29.46
CA PRO A 79 -9.10 36.35 28.97
C PRO A 79 -9.96 37.60 29.19
N SER A 80 -10.45 38.20 28.11
CA SER A 80 -11.47 39.25 28.16
C SER A 80 -12.81 38.68 27.71
N THR A 81 -13.81 39.00 28.52
CA THR A 81 -15.22 38.63 28.48
C THR A 81 -15.86 38.93 27.13
N ILE A 82 -16.47 37.92 26.50
CA ILE A 82 -17.25 38.09 25.27
C ILE A 82 -18.61 38.70 25.63
N VAL A 83 -18.86 39.90 25.10
CA VAL A 83 -20.17 40.55 25.07
C VAL A 83 -20.97 39.95 23.92
N SER A 84 -22.16 39.42 24.23
CA SER A 84 -23.11 38.87 23.26
C SER A 84 -23.96 39.97 22.66
N SER A 85 -23.94 40.13 21.34
CA SER A 85 -25.09 40.54 20.52
C SER A 85 -24.71 40.64 19.03
N GLY A 86 -25.27 39.77 18.19
CA GLY A 86 -25.20 39.88 16.72
C GLY A 86 -25.32 38.51 16.02
N SER A 87 -26.48 38.28 15.39
CA SER A 87 -26.83 37.21 14.42
C SER A 87 -25.71 36.25 13.97
N GLY A 88 -25.73 35.01 14.47
CA GLY A 88 -24.76 33.97 14.14
C GLY A 88 -25.00 33.30 12.78
N LEU A 89 -24.12 33.56 11.83
CA LEU A 89 -23.84 32.72 10.66
C LEU A 89 -22.37 32.29 10.74
N GLY A 90 -22.11 30.97 10.79
CA GLY A 90 -20.81 30.32 10.47
C GLY A 90 -19.69 30.36 11.54
N LEU A 91 -19.86 29.69 12.68
CA LEU A 91 -18.80 29.52 13.70
C LEU A 91 -18.14 28.13 13.69
N LEU A 92 -18.60 27.21 12.85
CA LEU A 92 -18.15 25.82 12.78
C LEU A 92 -17.89 25.45 11.32
N LEU A 93 -17.02 24.47 11.10
CA LEU A 93 -16.81 23.87 9.78
C LEU A 93 -18.06 23.08 9.35
N ASP A 94 -18.37 23.16 8.06
CA ASP A 94 -19.37 22.30 7.44
C ASP A 94 -18.86 20.84 7.49
N ALA A 95 -19.71 19.96 8.01
CA ALA A 95 -19.38 18.56 8.21
C ALA A 95 -20.64 17.71 8.36
N TYR A 96 -20.51 16.41 8.10
CA TYR A 96 -21.56 15.42 8.33
C TYR A 96 -21.05 14.25 9.19
N ASP A 97 -21.99 13.54 9.80
CA ASP A 97 -21.67 12.42 10.70
C ASP A 97 -21.47 11.12 9.92
N ASP A 98 -20.51 10.30 10.34
CA ASP A 98 -20.42 8.90 9.89
C ASP A 98 -21.25 7.95 10.77
N GLU A 99 -21.36 6.68 10.36
CA GLU A 99 -22.15 5.64 11.06
C GLU A 99 -21.54 5.20 12.40
N TYR A 100 -20.30 5.60 12.70
CA TYR A 100 -19.52 5.16 13.86
C TYR A 100 -19.29 6.30 14.88
N GLY A 101 -20.03 7.39 14.76
CA GLY A 101 -19.94 8.54 15.68
C GLY A 101 -18.72 9.45 15.40
N GLY A 102 -18.11 9.32 14.23
CA GLY A 102 -17.14 10.26 13.69
C GLY A 102 -17.79 11.39 12.90
N VAL A 103 -16.93 12.26 12.35
CA VAL A 103 -17.28 13.46 11.62
C VAL A 103 -16.42 13.57 10.37
N ILE A 104 -17.02 13.90 9.23
CA ILE A 104 -16.34 14.13 7.96
C ILE A 104 -16.52 15.59 7.58
N ILE A 105 -15.41 16.33 7.49
CA ILE A 105 -15.40 17.77 7.15
C ILE A 105 -15.54 17.92 5.63
N GLU A 106 -16.43 18.81 5.20
CA GLU A 106 -16.63 19.10 3.78
C GLU A 106 -15.49 19.98 3.23
N PRO A 107 -14.78 19.54 2.17
CA PRO A 107 -13.62 20.26 1.64
C PRO A 107 -13.97 21.56 0.88
N GLU A 108 -15.21 21.72 0.41
CA GLU A 108 -15.62 22.78 -0.52
C GLU A 108 -15.59 24.18 0.12
N ASN A 109 -15.86 24.26 1.43
CA ASN A 109 -16.05 25.53 2.15
C ASN A 109 -14.96 25.78 3.22
N LEU A 110 -13.78 25.18 3.06
CA LEU A 110 -12.68 25.42 4.01
C LEU A 110 -12.21 26.88 3.95
N PRO A 111 -12.08 27.57 5.11
CA PRO A 111 -11.52 28.91 5.16
C PRO A 111 -10.13 28.96 4.54
N SER A 112 -9.94 29.81 3.53
CA SER A 112 -8.64 29.98 2.85
C SER A 112 -7.61 30.74 3.68
N ASN A 113 -8.05 31.52 4.68
CA ASN A 113 -7.15 32.21 5.60
C ASN A 113 -6.69 31.26 6.72
N ALA A 114 -5.37 31.12 6.87
CA ALA A 114 -4.74 30.23 7.84
C ALA A 114 -5.24 30.41 9.29
N SER A 115 -5.29 31.66 9.77
CA SER A 115 -5.71 31.96 11.14
C SER A 115 -7.21 31.74 11.34
N ALA A 116 -8.01 32.06 10.32
CA ALA A 116 -9.44 31.78 10.33
C ALA A 116 -9.71 30.27 10.36
N PHE A 117 -9.00 29.51 9.52
CA PHE A 117 -9.10 28.05 9.49
C PHE A 117 -8.75 27.43 10.84
N ALA A 118 -7.61 27.78 11.43
CA ALA A 118 -7.20 27.29 12.75
C ALA A 118 -8.26 27.58 13.83
N SER A 119 -8.75 28.84 13.90
CA SER A 119 -9.73 29.24 14.90
C SER A 119 -11.07 28.50 14.75
N ILE A 120 -11.54 28.32 13.51
CA ILE A 120 -12.81 27.64 13.24
C ILE A 120 -12.64 26.12 13.46
N LEU A 121 -11.50 25.54 13.09
CA LEU A 121 -11.18 24.14 13.33
C LEU A 121 -11.15 23.83 14.83
N GLN A 122 -10.47 24.64 15.65
CA GLN A 122 -10.45 24.49 17.11
C GLN A 122 -11.86 24.57 17.72
N THR A 123 -12.64 25.56 17.29
CA THR A 123 -14.03 25.72 17.76
C THR A 123 -14.88 24.51 17.39
N SER A 124 -14.66 23.95 16.20
CA SER A 124 -15.35 22.76 15.70
C SER A 124 -14.97 21.51 16.50
N LEU A 125 -13.68 21.27 16.74
CA LEU A 125 -13.19 20.15 17.55
C LEU A 125 -13.75 20.18 18.97
N LEU A 126 -13.79 21.35 19.62
CA LEU A 126 -14.38 21.51 20.95
C LEU A 126 -15.89 21.18 20.96
N ASN A 127 -16.61 21.67 19.96
CA ASN A 127 -18.04 21.37 19.81
C ASN A 127 -18.29 19.87 19.57
N TRP A 128 -17.50 19.22 18.72
CA TRP A 128 -17.62 17.78 18.47
C TRP A 128 -17.25 16.95 19.70
N LYS A 129 -16.25 17.38 20.47
CA LYS A 129 -15.92 16.76 21.77
C LYS A 129 -17.07 16.83 22.76
N LEU A 130 -17.75 17.97 22.88
CA LEU A 130 -18.93 18.12 23.74
C LEU A 130 -20.11 17.24 23.28
N LYS A 131 -20.21 16.98 21.97
CA LYS A 131 -21.20 16.08 21.38
C LYS A 131 -20.81 14.60 21.48
N GLY A 132 -19.68 14.27 22.10
CA GLY A 132 -19.20 12.89 22.22
C GLY A 132 -18.76 12.26 20.90
N LYS A 133 -18.38 13.07 19.91
CA LYS A 133 -17.82 12.59 18.65
C LYS A 133 -16.42 12.04 18.85
N LYS A 134 -16.02 11.13 17.98
CA LYS A 134 -14.74 10.41 18.08
C LYS A 134 -13.75 10.80 16.99
N GLY A 135 -13.79 10.10 15.86
CA GLY A 135 -12.90 10.32 14.73
C GLY A 135 -13.33 11.52 13.89
N VAL A 136 -12.37 12.33 13.45
CA VAL A 136 -12.59 13.44 12.53
C VAL A 136 -11.76 13.22 11.28
N TRP A 137 -12.39 13.32 10.12
CA TRP A 137 -11.78 13.17 8.80
C TRP A 137 -11.71 14.52 8.11
N LEU A 138 -10.53 14.90 7.65
CA LEU A 138 -10.27 16.16 6.97
C LEU A 138 -9.63 15.89 5.63
N LYS A 139 -10.40 16.08 4.57
CA LYS A 139 -9.90 16.08 3.19
C LYS A 139 -9.42 17.48 2.83
N ILE A 140 -8.15 17.62 2.46
CA ILE A 140 -7.59 18.87 1.94
C ILE A 140 -7.25 18.66 0.47
N LEU A 141 -7.86 19.47 -0.40
CA LEU A 141 -7.59 19.42 -1.85
C LEU A 141 -6.20 19.99 -2.16
N GLN A 142 -5.65 19.63 -3.31
CA GLN A 142 -4.32 20.06 -3.73
C GLN A 142 -4.20 21.60 -3.79
N GLU A 143 -5.26 22.29 -4.18
CA GLU A 143 -5.33 23.76 -4.22
C GLU A 143 -5.37 24.41 -2.83
N GLN A 144 -5.64 23.61 -1.79
CA GLN A 144 -5.75 24.02 -0.39
C GLN A 144 -4.54 23.55 0.43
N ALA A 145 -3.43 23.15 -0.21
CA ALA A 145 -2.28 22.54 0.45
C ALA A 145 -1.67 23.39 1.59
N ASP A 146 -1.83 24.71 1.54
CA ASP A 146 -1.41 25.64 2.59
C ASP A 146 -2.11 25.39 3.95
N LEU A 147 -3.24 24.69 3.96
CA LEU A 147 -3.97 24.31 5.17
C LEU A 147 -3.39 23.08 5.88
N VAL A 148 -2.57 22.27 5.19
CA VAL A 148 -2.02 21.02 5.74
C VAL A 148 -1.16 21.28 6.98
N PRO A 149 -0.16 22.19 6.98
CA PRO A 149 0.65 22.44 8.17
C PRO A 149 -0.19 22.93 9.36
N ILE A 150 -1.29 23.63 9.08
CA ILE A 150 -2.20 24.14 10.11
C ILE A 150 -2.97 23.00 10.77
N ALA A 151 -3.55 22.10 9.97
CA ALA A 151 -4.23 20.93 10.48
C ALA A 151 -3.30 20.05 11.34
N ILE A 152 -2.06 19.83 10.90
CA ILE A 152 -1.06 19.08 11.67
C ILE A 152 -0.72 19.77 13.00
N MET A 153 -0.59 21.11 13.02
CA MET A 153 -0.38 21.86 14.27
C MET A 153 -1.56 21.73 15.24
N GLU A 154 -2.78 21.58 14.73
CA GLU A 154 -3.97 21.30 15.52
C GLU A 154 -4.09 19.82 15.95
N GLY A 155 -3.10 18.99 15.61
CA GLY A 155 -2.97 17.61 16.05
C GLY A 155 -3.56 16.57 15.10
N PHE A 156 -3.92 16.94 13.86
CA PHE A 156 -4.26 15.95 12.84
C PHE A 156 -3.02 15.17 12.42
N ASP A 157 -3.22 13.91 12.03
CA ASP A 157 -2.20 13.03 11.46
C ASP A 157 -2.53 12.67 10.01
N TYR A 158 -1.53 12.27 9.25
CA TYR A 158 -1.72 11.77 7.89
C TYR A 158 -2.38 10.39 7.89
N HIS A 159 -3.38 10.20 7.03
CA HIS A 159 -3.99 8.88 6.82
C HIS A 159 -3.65 8.31 5.44
N HIS A 160 -3.96 9.04 4.36
CA HIS A 160 -3.60 8.64 3.00
C HIS A 160 -3.60 9.85 2.06
N ALA A 161 -3.01 9.69 0.89
CA ALA A 161 -3.06 10.69 -0.17
C ALA A 161 -3.43 10.02 -1.50
N ASP A 162 -4.07 10.79 -2.36
CA ASP A 162 -4.44 10.39 -3.71
C ASP A 162 -4.16 11.57 -4.66
N ARG A 163 -4.26 11.36 -5.97
CA ARG A 163 -4.12 12.48 -6.91
C ARG A 163 -5.15 13.57 -6.59
N GLY A 164 -4.68 14.77 -6.31
CA GLY A 164 -5.51 15.94 -6.05
C GLY A 164 -5.93 16.16 -4.59
N TYR A 165 -5.60 15.28 -3.63
CA TYR A 165 -5.93 15.54 -2.22
C TYR A 165 -5.07 14.75 -1.22
N ILE A 166 -5.09 15.21 0.04
CA ILE A 166 -4.62 14.46 1.20
C ILE A 166 -5.77 14.26 2.20
N MET A 167 -5.83 13.08 2.82
CA MET A 167 -6.74 12.78 3.91
C MET A 167 -5.96 12.79 5.22
N LEU A 168 -6.44 13.60 6.16
CA LEU A 168 -5.95 13.66 7.52
C LEU A 168 -7.02 13.17 8.50
N THR A 169 -6.57 12.69 9.65
CA THR A 169 -7.45 12.23 10.72
C THR A 169 -7.10 12.83 12.06
N TYR A 170 -8.09 12.95 12.93
CA TYR A 170 -7.92 13.37 14.32
C TYR A 170 -8.80 12.50 15.22
N TRP A 171 -8.24 12.01 16.32
CA TRP A 171 -8.98 11.26 17.33
C TRP A 171 -9.27 12.13 18.54
N ILE A 172 -10.55 12.45 18.77
CA ILE A 172 -10.97 13.35 19.86
C ILE A 172 -10.77 12.76 21.28
N PRO A 173 -11.08 11.48 21.53
CA PRO A 173 -10.91 10.90 22.87
C PRO A 173 -9.43 10.78 23.25
N ASN A 174 -9.09 11.25 24.45
CA ASN A 174 -7.72 11.15 24.98
C ASN A 174 -7.55 10.00 25.99
N ASP A 175 -8.67 9.38 26.38
CA ASP A 175 -8.79 8.36 27.42
C ASP A 175 -8.96 6.94 26.85
N GLU A 176 -9.16 6.81 25.53
CA GLU A 176 -9.24 5.52 24.84
C GLU A 176 -8.30 5.46 23.62
N PRO A 177 -7.82 4.25 23.23
CA PRO A 177 -7.03 4.08 22.01
C PRO A 177 -7.79 4.53 20.77
N CYS A 178 -7.06 5.09 19.79
CA CYS A 178 -7.61 5.43 18.49
C CYS A 178 -8.13 4.17 17.78
N SER A 179 -9.41 4.17 17.39
CA SER A 179 -10.04 3.07 16.67
C SER A 179 -10.26 3.39 15.18
N LEU A 180 -9.64 4.46 14.67
CA LEU A 180 -9.66 4.75 13.25
C LEU A 180 -8.86 3.68 12.50
N PRO A 181 -9.33 3.22 11.33
CA PRO A 181 -8.55 2.32 10.51
C PRO A 181 -7.26 3.00 10.06
N GLU A 182 -6.21 2.21 9.88
CA GLU A 182 -5.00 2.69 9.22
C GLU A 182 -5.24 2.93 7.72
N GLY A 183 -4.31 3.65 7.10
CA GLY A 183 -4.27 3.85 5.65
C GLY A 183 -4.20 2.55 4.84
N PRO A 184 -4.28 2.62 3.50
CA PRO A 184 -4.10 1.46 2.64
C PRO A 184 -2.79 0.73 2.96
N THR A 185 -2.89 -0.54 3.37
CA THR A 185 -1.74 -1.34 3.86
C THR A 185 -1.21 -2.37 2.86
N HIS A 186 -1.95 -2.61 1.78
CA HIS A 186 -1.66 -3.65 0.81
C HIS A 186 -1.63 -3.11 -0.61
N GLN A 187 -0.67 -3.59 -1.39
CA GLN A 187 -0.71 -3.57 -2.84
C GLN A 187 -1.29 -4.88 -3.34
N ILE A 188 -2.02 -4.82 -4.45
CA ILE A 188 -2.64 -6.00 -5.06
C ILE A 188 -2.04 -6.20 -6.44
N GLY A 189 -1.35 -7.32 -6.62
CA GLY A 189 -0.83 -7.80 -7.89
C GLY A 189 -1.61 -8.99 -8.42
N VAL A 190 -1.54 -9.20 -9.73
CA VAL A 190 -2.11 -10.35 -10.43
C VAL A 190 -1.10 -10.98 -11.36
N GLY A 191 -1.19 -12.30 -11.54
CA GLY A 191 -0.47 -13.06 -12.56
C GLY A 191 -1.39 -13.96 -13.35
N GLY A 192 -1.27 -13.91 -14.68
CA GLY A 192 -2.09 -14.71 -15.59
C GLY A 192 -1.36 -15.98 -16.03
N PHE A 193 -1.94 -17.15 -15.73
CA PHE A 193 -1.50 -18.43 -16.28
C PHE A 193 -2.38 -18.79 -17.48
N VAL A 194 -1.81 -18.72 -18.69
CA VAL A 194 -2.54 -18.91 -19.96
C VAL A 194 -1.94 -20.10 -20.71
N MET A 195 -2.72 -21.17 -20.89
CA MET A 195 -2.31 -22.35 -21.64
C MET A 195 -3.05 -22.45 -22.98
N ASN A 196 -2.33 -22.79 -24.04
CA ASN A 196 -2.92 -23.13 -25.32
C ASN A 196 -3.11 -24.66 -25.48
N GLY A 197 -3.79 -25.08 -26.56
CA GLY A 197 -4.04 -26.50 -26.85
C GLY A 197 -2.79 -27.35 -27.16
N ASN A 198 -1.62 -26.73 -27.31
CA ASN A 198 -0.35 -27.39 -27.59
C ASN A 198 0.50 -27.64 -26.32
N ASN A 199 -0.08 -27.47 -25.13
CA ASN A 199 0.62 -27.56 -23.86
C ASN A 199 1.76 -26.52 -23.74
N GLU A 200 1.49 -25.31 -24.25
CA GLU A 200 2.40 -24.17 -24.15
C GLU A 200 1.76 -23.07 -23.30
N VAL A 201 2.58 -22.48 -22.44
CA VAL A 201 2.22 -21.37 -21.57
C VAL A 201 2.62 -20.05 -22.22
N LEU A 202 1.76 -19.03 -22.13
CA LEU A 202 2.10 -17.67 -22.53
C LEU A 202 3.07 -17.08 -21.51
N VAL A 203 4.24 -16.67 -21.98
CA VAL A 203 5.29 -16.10 -21.13
C VAL A 203 5.82 -14.80 -21.71
N VAL A 204 6.24 -13.92 -20.82
CA VAL A 204 6.84 -12.62 -21.13
C VAL A 204 8.22 -12.51 -20.53
N LYS A 205 8.99 -11.57 -21.06
CA LYS A 205 10.28 -11.17 -20.56
C LYS A 205 10.32 -9.65 -20.53
N GLU A 206 10.54 -9.06 -19.36
CA GLU A 206 10.57 -7.60 -19.18
C GLU A 206 11.84 -6.97 -19.77
N ASN A 207 11.72 -5.72 -20.24
CA ASN A 207 12.84 -4.90 -20.70
C ASN A 207 13.80 -4.53 -19.56
N VAL A 208 13.25 -4.18 -18.40
CA VAL A 208 14.01 -3.76 -17.22
C VAL A 208 13.57 -4.63 -16.06
N CYS A 209 14.44 -5.57 -15.70
CA CYS A 209 14.22 -6.43 -14.57
C CYS A 209 15.35 -6.24 -13.55
N PRO A 210 15.07 -6.10 -12.24
CA PRO A 210 16.11 -6.10 -11.21
C PRO A 210 16.99 -7.36 -11.35
N CYS A 211 18.28 -7.19 -11.04
CA CYS A 211 19.41 -8.04 -11.47
C CYS A 211 19.27 -9.57 -11.32
N GLN A 212 18.31 -10.07 -10.52
CA GLN A 212 18.11 -11.50 -10.24
C GLN A 212 17.13 -12.19 -11.20
N CYS A 213 16.24 -11.45 -11.87
CA CYS A 213 15.26 -12.03 -12.81
C CYS A 213 15.49 -11.55 -14.26
N SER A 214 16.56 -10.78 -14.50
CA SER A 214 16.96 -10.39 -15.85
C SER A 214 17.27 -11.62 -16.69
N GLY A 215 16.54 -11.80 -17.79
CA GLY A 215 16.73 -12.97 -18.65
C GLY A 215 15.63 -14.02 -18.54
N VAL A 216 14.89 -14.04 -17.43
CA VAL A 216 13.93 -15.09 -17.08
C VAL A 216 12.60 -14.86 -17.79
N TRP A 217 12.03 -15.91 -18.35
CA TRP A 217 10.66 -15.92 -18.85
C TRP A 217 9.72 -16.14 -17.67
N LYS A 218 8.74 -15.26 -17.52
CA LYS A 218 7.74 -15.30 -16.45
C LYS A 218 6.33 -15.25 -17.01
N LEU A 219 5.34 -15.50 -16.15
CA LEU A 219 3.94 -15.26 -16.47
C LEU A 219 3.70 -13.75 -16.68
N PRO A 220 2.72 -13.34 -17.50
CA PRO A 220 2.23 -11.98 -17.51
C PRO A 220 1.75 -11.54 -16.12
N THR A 221 2.15 -10.36 -15.68
CA THR A 221 1.87 -9.87 -14.31
C THR A 221 1.70 -8.37 -14.26
N GLY A 222 0.79 -7.88 -13.43
CA GLY A 222 0.75 -6.45 -13.11
C GLY A 222 -0.06 -6.12 -11.86
N PHE A 223 -0.40 -4.85 -11.69
CA PHE A 223 -1.10 -4.36 -10.50
C PHE A 223 -2.58 -4.13 -10.80
N ILE A 224 -3.41 -4.36 -9.79
CA ILE A 224 -4.82 -3.97 -9.85
C ILE A 224 -4.93 -2.46 -9.67
N ASN A 225 -5.61 -1.81 -10.61
CA ASN A 225 -5.92 -0.40 -10.53
C ASN A 225 -6.94 -0.12 -9.42
N LYS A 226 -7.00 1.14 -8.96
CA LYS A 226 -8.00 1.56 -7.99
C LYS A 226 -9.41 1.30 -8.56
N SER A 227 -10.24 0.61 -7.79
CA SER A 227 -11.61 0.23 -8.17
C SER A 227 -11.71 -0.73 -9.36
N GLU A 228 -10.66 -1.51 -9.63
CA GLU A 228 -10.64 -2.59 -10.63
C GLU A 228 -10.82 -3.97 -9.97
N GLU A 229 -11.57 -4.85 -10.63
CA GLU A 229 -11.78 -6.24 -10.19
C GLU A 229 -10.58 -7.12 -10.54
N ILE A 230 -10.24 -8.12 -9.71
CA ILE A 230 -9.10 -9.03 -9.93
C ILE A 230 -9.19 -9.71 -11.31
N PHE A 231 -10.36 -10.26 -11.66
CA PHE A 231 -10.57 -10.92 -12.95
C PHE A 231 -10.40 -9.97 -14.14
N SER A 232 -10.82 -8.71 -14.00
CA SER A 232 -10.71 -7.70 -15.05
C SER A 232 -9.27 -7.25 -15.21
N GLY A 233 -8.58 -7.00 -14.09
CA GLY A 233 -7.19 -6.57 -14.10
C GLY A 233 -6.27 -7.62 -14.72
N VAL A 234 -6.39 -8.90 -14.36
CA VAL A 234 -5.51 -9.93 -14.95
C VAL A 234 -5.73 -10.11 -16.47
N VAL A 235 -6.97 -9.96 -16.95
CA VAL A 235 -7.29 -9.99 -18.39
C VAL A 235 -6.68 -8.77 -19.09
N ARG A 236 -6.79 -7.58 -18.48
CA ARG A 236 -6.16 -6.36 -18.97
C ARG A 236 -4.64 -6.49 -19.06
N GLU A 237 -3.98 -6.92 -17.98
CA GLU A 237 -2.52 -7.04 -17.92
C GLU A 237 -1.98 -7.96 -19.03
N VAL A 238 -2.60 -9.13 -19.22
CA VAL A 238 -2.22 -10.05 -20.30
C VAL A 238 -2.40 -9.39 -21.67
N LYS A 239 -3.50 -8.66 -21.87
CA LYS A 239 -3.78 -7.97 -23.12
C LYS A 239 -2.78 -6.84 -23.40
N GLU A 240 -2.44 -6.05 -22.39
CA GLU A 240 -1.49 -4.94 -22.49
C GLU A 240 -0.07 -5.43 -22.80
N GLU A 241 0.39 -6.47 -22.09
CA GLU A 241 1.75 -6.98 -22.26
C GLU A 241 1.94 -7.79 -23.55
N THR A 242 0.93 -8.52 -24.00
CA THR A 242 1.08 -9.55 -25.05
C THR A 242 0.13 -9.42 -26.25
N GLY A 243 -0.89 -8.56 -26.16
CA GLY A 243 -1.92 -8.43 -27.19
C GLY A 243 -2.94 -9.57 -27.24
N ILE A 244 -2.79 -10.60 -26.39
CA ILE A 244 -3.67 -11.79 -26.36
C ILE A 244 -4.97 -11.48 -25.63
N ASP A 245 -6.10 -11.77 -26.29
CA ASP A 245 -7.42 -11.75 -25.66
C ASP A 245 -7.60 -13.02 -24.84
N THR A 246 -8.10 -12.86 -23.62
CA THR A 246 -8.31 -13.98 -22.70
C THR A 246 -9.68 -13.90 -22.02
N GLU A 247 -10.15 -15.07 -21.58
CA GLU A 247 -11.30 -15.23 -20.71
C GLU A 247 -10.82 -15.69 -19.33
N PHE A 248 -11.30 -15.02 -18.28
CA PHE A 248 -11.01 -15.42 -16.90
C PHE A 248 -11.72 -16.72 -16.55
N LEU A 249 -10.99 -17.65 -15.91
CA LEU A 249 -11.56 -18.91 -15.42
C LEU A 249 -11.68 -18.87 -13.89
N GLU A 250 -10.56 -18.75 -13.18
CA GLU A 250 -10.53 -18.89 -11.73
C GLU A 250 -9.25 -18.33 -11.11
N VAL A 251 -9.33 -17.94 -9.84
CA VAL A 251 -8.15 -17.68 -8.99
C VAL A 251 -7.73 -19.00 -8.34
N VAL A 252 -6.47 -19.42 -8.53
CA VAL A 252 -6.00 -20.73 -8.03
C VAL A 252 -5.11 -20.65 -6.80
N ALA A 253 -4.44 -19.50 -6.62
CA ALA A 253 -3.60 -19.26 -5.47
C ALA A 253 -3.49 -17.75 -5.23
N PHE A 254 -3.14 -17.38 -4.00
CA PHE A 254 -2.63 -16.06 -3.72
C PHE A 254 -1.44 -16.14 -2.78
N ARG A 255 -0.48 -15.25 -2.97
CA ARG A 255 0.69 -15.09 -2.11
C ARG A 255 0.50 -13.84 -1.26
N HIS A 256 0.89 -13.93 0.01
CA HIS A 256 0.95 -12.79 0.91
C HIS A 256 2.40 -12.59 1.38
N VAL A 257 2.95 -11.39 1.19
CA VAL A 257 4.28 -11.02 1.66
C VAL A 257 4.25 -9.65 2.34
N HIS A 258 5.13 -9.46 3.32
CA HIS A 258 5.24 -8.22 4.09
C HIS A 258 6.51 -7.45 3.77
N LYS A 259 6.50 -6.14 4.05
CA LYS A 259 7.67 -5.24 3.97
C LYS A 259 8.34 -5.26 2.60
N VAL A 260 7.53 -5.14 1.55
CA VAL A 260 7.99 -4.93 0.17
C VAL A 260 8.15 -3.42 -0.08
N ALA A 261 7.59 -2.87 -1.15
CA ALA A 261 7.71 -1.46 -1.47
C ALA A 261 7.08 -0.59 -0.38
N PHE A 262 7.82 0.41 0.11
CA PHE A 262 7.35 1.38 1.10
C PHE A 262 6.80 0.75 2.39
N GLU A 263 7.39 -0.38 2.82
CA GLU A 263 7.01 -1.15 4.00
C GLU A 263 5.60 -1.75 3.97
N GLN A 264 4.93 -1.69 2.81
CA GLN A 264 3.59 -2.24 2.62
C GLN A 264 3.63 -3.77 2.46
N SER A 265 2.46 -4.38 2.62
CA SER A 265 2.25 -5.79 2.29
C SER A 265 1.78 -5.94 0.84
N ASP A 266 1.98 -7.11 0.25
CA ASP A 266 1.58 -7.42 -1.13
C ASP A 266 0.75 -8.70 -1.13
N LEU A 267 -0.42 -8.61 -1.77
CA LEU A 267 -1.27 -9.73 -2.12
C LEU A 267 -1.16 -9.96 -3.62
N PHE A 268 -0.64 -11.11 -4.01
CA PHE A 268 -0.45 -11.47 -5.41
C PHE A 268 -1.36 -12.64 -5.78
N PHE A 269 -2.34 -12.41 -6.65
CA PHE A 269 -3.32 -13.42 -7.07
C PHE A 269 -2.91 -14.08 -8.38
N VAL A 270 -2.94 -15.40 -8.41
CA VAL A 270 -2.61 -16.20 -9.60
C VAL A 270 -3.91 -16.71 -10.21
N CYS A 271 -4.15 -16.36 -11.48
CA CYS A 271 -5.41 -16.63 -12.16
C CYS A 271 -5.18 -17.52 -13.38
N MET A 272 -6.06 -18.50 -13.58
CA MET A 272 -6.13 -19.29 -14.80
C MET A 272 -6.95 -18.53 -15.83
N LEU A 273 -6.41 -18.45 -17.05
CA LEU A 273 -7.06 -17.79 -18.17
C LEU A 273 -7.09 -18.70 -19.39
N LYS A 274 -8.13 -18.56 -20.18
CA LYS A 274 -8.28 -19.23 -21.47
C LYS A 274 -7.97 -18.25 -22.60
N PRO A 275 -7.04 -18.57 -23.53
CA PRO A 275 -6.79 -17.70 -24.67
C PRO A 275 -7.96 -17.75 -25.67
N LEU A 276 -8.32 -16.57 -26.17
CA LEU A 276 -9.31 -16.37 -27.24
C LEU A 276 -8.65 -15.98 -28.58
N SER A 277 -7.40 -15.49 -28.52
CA SER A 277 -6.53 -15.23 -29.67
C SER A 277 -5.12 -15.77 -29.41
N PHE A 278 -4.29 -15.84 -30.46
CA PHE A 278 -2.97 -16.47 -30.40
C PHE A 278 -1.83 -15.63 -30.98
N ASP A 279 -2.16 -14.58 -31.73
CA ASP A 279 -1.19 -13.68 -32.35
C ASP A 279 -0.66 -12.68 -31.32
N ILE A 280 0.62 -12.82 -30.99
CA ILE A 280 1.28 -12.01 -29.97
C ILE A 280 1.69 -10.65 -30.55
N THR A 281 1.32 -9.57 -29.85
CA THR A 281 1.78 -8.21 -30.10
C THR A 281 2.17 -7.59 -28.77
N ILE A 282 3.47 -7.38 -28.54
CA ILE A 282 3.97 -6.91 -27.24
C ILE A 282 3.88 -5.39 -27.07
N ASP A 283 3.75 -4.91 -25.83
CA ASP A 283 4.11 -3.53 -25.50
C ASP A 283 5.64 -3.41 -25.36
N GLU A 284 6.28 -2.88 -26.42
CA GLU A 284 7.72 -2.70 -26.48
C GLU A 284 8.29 -1.76 -25.40
N LYS A 285 7.45 -0.99 -24.69
CA LYS A 285 7.92 -0.16 -23.57
C LYS A 285 8.29 -1.00 -22.36
N GLU A 286 7.49 -2.00 -22.04
CA GLU A 286 7.60 -2.77 -20.80
C GLU A 286 8.20 -4.16 -21.06
N ILE A 287 7.83 -4.77 -22.20
CA ILE A 287 8.15 -6.15 -22.55
C ILE A 287 9.21 -6.21 -23.65
N GLN A 288 10.26 -6.98 -23.39
CA GLN A 288 11.31 -7.29 -24.35
C GLN A 288 10.85 -8.33 -25.37
N ALA A 289 10.14 -9.36 -24.90
CA ALA A 289 9.66 -10.45 -25.73
C ALA A 289 8.51 -11.19 -25.05
N ALA A 290 7.61 -11.77 -25.85
CA ALA A 290 6.60 -12.71 -25.41
C ALA A 290 6.53 -13.89 -26.39
N LYS A 291 6.24 -15.09 -25.87
CA LYS A 291 6.06 -16.29 -26.69
C LYS A 291 5.16 -17.32 -26.02
N TRP A 292 4.62 -18.22 -26.82
CA TRP A 292 4.13 -19.52 -26.34
C TRP A 292 5.34 -20.42 -26.09
N MET A 293 5.51 -20.90 -24.86
CA MET A 293 6.64 -21.73 -24.44
C MET A 293 6.14 -23.08 -23.92
N LYS A 294 6.77 -24.19 -24.31
CA LYS A 294 6.43 -25.50 -23.76
C LYS A 294 6.56 -25.48 -22.24
N ILE A 295 5.59 -26.06 -21.53
CA ILE A 295 5.59 -26.02 -20.06
C ILE A 295 6.86 -26.64 -19.46
N ASP A 296 7.36 -27.73 -20.06
CA ASP A 296 8.60 -28.38 -19.62
C ASP A 296 9.83 -27.47 -19.83
N GLU A 297 9.87 -26.71 -20.93
CA GLU A 297 10.92 -25.71 -21.18
C GLU A 297 10.84 -24.59 -20.13
N PHE A 298 9.63 -24.09 -19.85
CA PHE A 298 9.42 -23.04 -18.86
C PHE A 298 9.88 -23.44 -17.46
N LEU A 299 9.50 -24.64 -17.01
CA LEU A 299 9.90 -25.20 -15.72
C LEU A 299 11.38 -25.57 -15.65
N SER A 300 12.05 -25.78 -16.79
CA SER A 300 13.49 -26.10 -16.83
C SER A 300 14.41 -24.91 -16.53
N GLN A 301 13.89 -23.67 -16.54
CA GLN A 301 14.68 -22.49 -16.19
C GLN A 301 15.18 -22.59 -14.73
N SER A 302 16.46 -22.24 -14.50
CA SER A 302 17.09 -22.33 -13.17
C SER A 302 16.29 -21.61 -12.08
N PHE A 303 15.69 -20.47 -12.44
CA PHE A 303 14.82 -19.69 -11.54
C PHE A 303 13.71 -20.54 -10.91
N TYR A 304 12.96 -21.31 -11.70
CA TYR A 304 11.85 -22.15 -11.20
C TYR A 304 12.32 -23.44 -10.54
N GLN A 305 13.56 -23.86 -10.76
CA GLN A 305 14.16 -24.99 -10.04
C GLN A 305 14.63 -24.59 -8.64
N GLU A 306 15.15 -23.37 -8.49
CA GLU A 306 15.69 -22.85 -7.23
C GLU A 306 14.62 -22.20 -6.35
N ASP A 307 13.61 -21.55 -6.94
CA ASP A 307 12.53 -20.89 -6.20
C ASP A 307 11.34 -21.83 -5.94
N HIS A 308 11.32 -22.42 -4.73
CA HIS A 308 10.24 -23.32 -4.30
C HIS A 308 8.85 -22.68 -4.30
N MET A 309 8.76 -21.36 -4.11
CA MET A 309 7.48 -20.64 -4.10
C MET A 309 6.86 -20.63 -5.51
N SER A 310 7.60 -20.12 -6.49
CA SER A 310 7.17 -20.07 -7.88
C SER A 310 6.89 -21.47 -8.41
N LYS A 311 7.75 -22.45 -8.10
CA LYS A 311 7.51 -23.86 -8.48
C LYS A 311 6.17 -24.36 -7.98
N ARG A 312 5.86 -24.16 -6.69
CA ARG A 312 4.58 -24.59 -6.10
C ARG A 312 3.39 -23.89 -6.76
N VAL A 313 3.50 -22.62 -7.10
CA VAL A 313 2.45 -21.88 -7.82
C VAL A 313 2.18 -22.52 -9.19
N ILE A 314 3.24 -22.82 -9.95
CA ILE A 314 3.07 -23.46 -11.27
C ILE A 314 2.51 -24.88 -11.13
N ASP A 315 2.94 -25.65 -10.14
CA ASP A 315 2.38 -26.99 -9.87
C ASP A 315 0.86 -26.93 -9.62
N VAL A 316 0.38 -25.91 -8.89
CA VAL A 316 -1.07 -25.70 -8.66
C VAL A 316 -1.77 -25.31 -9.96
N CYS A 317 -1.19 -24.43 -10.78
CA CYS A 317 -1.74 -24.06 -12.08
C CYS A 317 -1.87 -25.28 -13.01
N MET A 318 -0.84 -26.14 -13.03
CA MET A 318 -0.85 -27.37 -13.81
C MET A 318 -1.88 -28.38 -13.31
N ALA A 319 -1.96 -28.59 -12.00
CA ALA A 319 -3.00 -29.43 -11.40
C ALA A 319 -4.41 -28.94 -11.77
N THR A 320 -4.59 -27.62 -11.84
CA THR A 320 -5.85 -26.98 -12.25
C THR A 320 -6.14 -27.22 -13.74
N TYR A 321 -5.15 -26.98 -14.62
CA TYR A 321 -5.26 -27.25 -16.06
C TYR A 321 -5.60 -28.72 -16.35
N GLU A 322 -5.08 -29.65 -15.54
CA GLU A 322 -5.35 -31.09 -15.62
C GLU A 322 -6.69 -31.51 -14.97
N ASN A 323 -7.49 -30.56 -14.47
CA ASN A 323 -8.76 -30.78 -13.76
C ASN A 323 -8.62 -31.65 -12.49
N SER A 324 -7.45 -31.60 -11.85
CA SER A 324 -7.16 -32.29 -10.57
C SER A 324 -7.21 -31.35 -9.35
N TYR A 325 -7.36 -30.05 -9.60
CA TYR A 325 -7.56 -29.00 -8.62
C TYR A 325 -8.60 -28.02 -9.17
N SER A 326 -9.40 -27.43 -8.28
CA SER A 326 -10.34 -26.37 -8.63
C SER A 326 -10.06 -25.16 -7.76
N GLY A 327 -9.94 -24.00 -8.40
CA GLY A 327 -9.73 -22.71 -7.77
C GLY A 327 -11.04 -22.07 -7.33
N PHE A 328 -11.06 -20.74 -7.43
CA PHE A 328 -12.16 -19.87 -7.05
C PHE A 328 -12.68 -19.16 -8.30
N ILE A 329 -13.90 -19.52 -8.72
CA ILE A 329 -14.62 -18.81 -9.78
C ILE A 329 -15.23 -17.53 -9.23
N ASN A 330 -15.58 -16.60 -10.12
CA ASN A 330 -16.22 -15.35 -9.74
C ASN A 330 -17.73 -15.36 -9.99
N LEU A 331 -18.50 -14.78 -9.07
CA LEU A 331 -19.94 -14.59 -9.22
C LEU A 331 -20.34 -13.19 -8.73
N HIS A 332 -21.05 -12.46 -9.57
CA HIS A 332 -21.57 -11.14 -9.22
C HIS A 332 -22.86 -11.29 -8.42
N LEU A 333 -22.87 -10.75 -7.21
CA LEU A 333 -24.00 -10.80 -6.28
C LEU A 333 -24.23 -9.43 -5.66
N THR A 334 -25.48 -9.10 -5.39
CA THR A 334 -25.82 -7.90 -4.60
C THR A 334 -25.90 -8.27 -3.13
N SER A 335 -25.11 -7.60 -2.28
CA SER A 335 -25.17 -7.79 -0.84
C SER A 335 -26.33 -7.00 -0.23
N LYS A 336 -27.07 -7.60 0.71
CA LYS A 336 -28.09 -6.88 1.49
C LYS A 336 -27.48 -5.93 2.52
N PHE A 337 -26.19 -6.07 2.84
CA PHE A 337 -25.54 -5.23 3.85
C PHE A 337 -25.37 -3.79 3.36
N ASP A 338 -25.04 -3.60 2.08
CA ASP A 338 -24.77 -2.28 1.50
C ASP A 338 -25.55 -2.01 0.20
N GLY A 339 -26.30 -2.99 -0.31
CA GLY A 339 -27.07 -2.88 -1.56
C GLY A 339 -26.21 -2.82 -2.83
N LYS A 340 -24.89 -3.04 -2.72
CA LYS A 340 -23.96 -2.89 -3.85
C LYS A 340 -23.77 -4.22 -4.57
N LEU A 341 -23.53 -4.13 -5.88
CA LEU A 341 -23.05 -5.26 -6.68
C LEU A 341 -21.59 -5.53 -6.30
N SER A 342 -21.29 -6.77 -5.96
CA SER A 342 -19.95 -7.21 -5.54
C SER A 342 -19.57 -8.50 -6.26
N CYS A 343 -18.29 -8.70 -6.46
CA CYS A 343 -17.74 -9.94 -7.02
C CYS A 343 -17.33 -10.89 -5.88
N LEU A 344 -18.02 -12.04 -5.78
CA LEU A 344 -17.67 -13.11 -4.84
C LEU A 344 -16.78 -14.13 -5.55
N TYR A 345 -15.59 -14.39 -4.99
CA TYR A 345 -14.71 -15.47 -5.42
C TYR A 345 -14.94 -16.68 -4.52
N TYR A 346 -15.32 -17.82 -5.08
CA TYR A 346 -15.64 -19.03 -4.31
C TYR A 346 -15.35 -20.31 -5.12
N ASN A 347 -15.11 -21.41 -4.41
CA ASN A 347 -14.95 -22.72 -5.04
C ASN A 347 -16.33 -23.40 -5.18
N ASP A 348 -16.70 -23.77 -6.41
CA ASP A 348 -18.03 -24.31 -6.75
C ASP A 348 -18.14 -25.84 -6.60
N GLU A 349 -17.04 -26.57 -6.35
CA GLU A 349 -17.10 -28.04 -6.22
C GLU A 349 -17.99 -28.52 -5.06
N TYR A 350 -18.17 -27.67 -4.04
CA TYR A 350 -19.07 -27.96 -2.93
C TYR A 350 -20.56 -27.87 -3.31
N MET A 351 -20.92 -27.13 -4.37
CA MET A 351 -22.31 -27.02 -4.84
C MET A 351 -22.65 -28.09 -5.90
N ALA A 352 -21.67 -28.52 -6.69
CA ALA A 352 -21.85 -29.56 -7.71
C ALA A 352 -22.21 -30.95 -7.14
N LYS A 353 -21.85 -31.25 -5.89
CA LYS A 353 -22.15 -32.54 -5.22
C LYS A 353 -23.56 -32.61 -4.59
N LYS A 354 -24.39 -31.59 -4.76
CA LYS A 354 -25.68 -31.46 -4.04
C LYS A 354 -26.93 -31.61 -4.92
N PHE A 355 -26.79 -32.05 -6.17
CA PHE A 355 -27.91 -32.34 -7.07
C PHE A 355 -27.80 -33.73 -7.68
#